data_AF-A0A1Q5MK99-F1
#
_entry.id   AF-A0A1Q5MK99-F1
#
_cell.length_a   1.000
_cell.length_b   1.000
_cell.length_c   1.000
_cell.angle_alpha   90.00
_cell.angle_beta   90.00
_cell.angle_gamma   90.00
#
_symmetry.space_group_name_H-M   'P 1'
#
loop_
_entity.id
_entity.type
_entity.pdbx_description
1 polymer ?
#
loop_
_entity_poly.entity_id
_entity_poly.type
_entity_poly.pdbx_seq_one_letter_code
_entity_poly.pdbx_strand_id
1 'polypeptide(L)'
;MSDAALPTVAEVRAAAEAVKAALDRHLAAVERRTGDEDPDVYAAFNELAAAAEEYDELLYDRYDEVTPFEIPAPEDGAPYTGPAEPAAFSVLIRRDYAVVEPPRLIAQAERVAAHDRDAELDHDGGTAGALGVLFGEYEPDEIASRYKEFGLEEGDSTLWIAASEEMAEPGEWLGSPFGHTDPEHVLHRFDVSSVFDEEADGFDEDEDEDEGESVTPGLTPA
;
A
#
# COMPACT_ATOMS: atom_id res chain seq x y z
N MET A 1 -20.74 -22.00 -24.00
CA MET A 1 -20.33 -22.65 -22.74
C MET A 1 -19.40 -23.78 -23.15
N SER A 2 -18.10 -23.50 -23.20
CA SER A 2 -17.09 -24.49 -23.60
C SER A 2 -16.98 -25.55 -22.52
N ASP A 3 -17.18 -26.81 -22.90
CA ASP A 3 -16.94 -28.00 -22.08
C ASP A 3 -15.41 -28.17 -21.97
N ALA A 4 -14.77 -27.38 -21.10
CA ALA A 4 -13.35 -27.57 -20.80
C ALA A 4 -13.22 -28.85 -19.97
N ALA A 5 -12.53 -29.85 -20.52
CA ALA A 5 -12.30 -31.10 -19.81
C ALA A 5 -11.47 -30.82 -18.56
N LEU A 6 -11.94 -31.30 -17.39
CA LEU A 6 -11.21 -31.18 -16.14
C LEU A 6 -9.82 -31.82 -16.25
N PRO A 7 -8.78 -31.25 -15.61
CA PRO A 7 -7.45 -31.83 -15.58
C PRO A 7 -7.45 -33.27 -15.07
N THR A 8 -6.57 -34.09 -15.61
CA THR A 8 -6.41 -35.48 -15.19
C THR A 8 -5.55 -35.57 -13.92
N VAL A 9 -5.73 -36.66 -13.17
CA VAL A 9 -4.88 -36.97 -12.00
C VAL A 9 -3.40 -37.08 -12.39
N ALA A 10 -3.10 -37.46 -13.64
CA ALA A 10 -1.75 -37.56 -14.15
C ALA A 10 -1.12 -36.17 -14.37
N GLU A 11 -1.89 -35.20 -14.88
CA GLU A 11 -1.44 -33.82 -15.07
C GLU A 11 -1.16 -33.15 -13.73
N VAL A 12 -2.06 -33.25 -12.74
CA VAL A 12 -1.82 -32.70 -11.39
C VAL A 12 -0.57 -33.30 -10.76
N ARG A 13 -0.34 -34.62 -10.92
CA ARG A 13 0.88 -35.27 -10.43
C ARG A 13 2.13 -34.82 -11.19
N ALA A 14 2.04 -34.59 -12.49
CA ALA A 14 3.15 -34.09 -13.29
C ALA A 14 3.54 -32.67 -12.86
N ALA A 15 2.56 -31.79 -12.63
CA ALA A 15 2.80 -30.44 -12.11
C ALA A 15 3.43 -30.47 -10.71
N ALA A 16 2.95 -31.35 -9.81
CA ALA A 16 3.59 -31.54 -8.50
C ALA A 16 5.06 -31.97 -8.60
N GLU A 17 5.41 -32.83 -9.57
CA GLU A 17 6.81 -33.19 -9.83
C GLU A 17 7.61 -32.05 -10.47
N ALA A 18 6.98 -31.21 -11.30
CA ALA A 18 7.60 -30.04 -11.88
C ALA A 18 8.00 -29.01 -10.81
N VAL A 19 7.13 -28.77 -9.82
CA VAL A 19 7.44 -27.91 -8.65
C VAL A 19 8.66 -28.43 -7.89
N LYS A 20 8.71 -29.74 -7.59
CA LYS A 20 9.86 -30.35 -6.89
C LYS A 20 11.15 -30.17 -7.70
N ALA A 21 11.10 -30.43 -9.00
CA ALA A 21 12.26 -30.26 -9.87
C ALA A 21 12.70 -28.79 -9.99
N ALA A 22 11.76 -27.85 -9.97
CA ALA A 22 12.06 -26.42 -9.95
C ALA A 22 12.69 -25.99 -8.62
N LEU A 23 12.22 -26.54 -7.50
CA LEU A 23 12.78 -26.29 -6.19
C LEU A 23 14.24 -26.77 -6.08
N ASP A 24 14.52 -27.96 -6.60
CA ASP A 24 15.88 -28.50 -6.68
C ASP A 24 16.78 -27.62 -7.57
N ARG A 25 16.27 -27.14 -8.72
CA ARG A 25 17.01 -26.22 -9.61
C ARG A 25 17.30 -24.89 -8.93
N HIS A 26 16.32 -24.31 -8.24
CA HIS A 26 16.47 -23.07 -7.50
C HIS A 26 17.51 -23.22 -6.37
N LEU A 27 17.44 -24.30 -5.58
CA LEU A 27 18.45 -24.58 -4.55
C LEU A 27 19.85 -24.70 -5.15
N ALA A 28 20.00 -25.44 -6.26
CA ALA A 28 21.28 -25.59 -6.95
C ALA A 28 21.81 -24.27 -7.55
N ALA A 29 20.94 -23.31 -7.89
CA ALA A 29 21.35 -21.97 -8.30
C ALA A 29 21.85 -21.18 -7.09
N VAL A 30 21.11 -21.20 -5.97
CA VAL A 30 21.48 -20.52 -4.72
C VAL A 30 22.83 -21.02 -4.18
N GLU A 31 23.06 -22.33 -4.18
CA GLU A 31 24.32 -22.93 -3.73
C GLU A 31 25.53 -22.54 -4.61
N ARG A 32 25.29 -22.12 -5.86
CA ARG A 32 26.34 -21.69 -6.81
C ARG A 32 26.46 -20.18 -6.95
N ARG A 33 25.66 -19.40 -6.21
CA ARG A 33 25.56 -17.95 -6.40
C ARG A 33 26.91 -17.26 -6.24
N THR A 34 27.15 -16.26 -7.07
CA THR A 34 28.41 -15.51 -7.13
C THR A 34 28.29 -14.09 -6.54
N GLY A 35 27.08 -13.68 -6.16
CA GLY A 35 26.77 -12.40 -5.52
C GLY A 35 25.35 -12.38 -4.96
N ASP A 36 24.96 -11.24 -4.38
CA ASP A 36 23.63 -11.06 -3.78
C ASP A 36 22.53 -10.84 -4.84
N GLU A 37 22.90 -10.35 -6.04
CA GLU A 37 22.00 -10.15 -7.19
C GLU A 37 22.37 -11.10 -8.35
N ASP A 38 22.43 -12.41 -8.07
CA ASP A 38 22.81 -13.39 -9.09
C ASP A 38 21.64 -13.65 -10.07
N PRO A 39 21.81 -13.37 -11.38
CA PRO A 39 20.73 -13.52 -12.36
C PRO A 39 20.29 -14.97 -12.55
N ASP A 40 21.17 -15.95 -12.29
CA ASP A 40 20.81 -17.38 -12.41
C ASP A 40 19.86 -17.79 -11.27
N VAL A 41 20.04 -17.19 -10.08
CA VAL A 41 19.14 -17.40 -8.94
C VAL A 41 17.77 -16.78 -9.23
N TYR A 42 17.76 -15.55 -9.75
CA TYR A 42 16.51 -14.87 -10.12
C TYR A 42 15.74 -15.61 -11.21
N ALA A 43 16.41 -16.10 -12.25
CA ALA A 43 15.79 -16.91 -13.29
C ALA A 43 15.19 -18.21 -12.72
N ALA A 44 15.94 -18.93 -11.87
CA ALA A 44 15.46 -20.16 -11.25
C ALA A 44 14.30 -19.92 -10.27
N PHE A 45 14.27 -18.76 -9.60
CA PHE A 45 13.14 -18.33 -8.77
C PHE A 45 11.87 -18.15 -9.62
N ASN A 46 11.95 -17.44 -10.75
CA ASN A 46 10.80 -17.25 -11.63
C ASN A 46 10.29 -18.57 -12.22
N GLU A 47 11.20 -19.49 -12.56
CA GLU A 47 10.82 -20.83 -13.03
C GLU A 47 10.13 -21.67 -11.94
N LEU A 48 10.51 -21.49 -10.67
CA LEU A 48 9.84 -22.12 -9.53
C LEU A 48 8.45 -21.51 -9.28
N ALA A 49 8.34 -20.18 -9.32
CA ALA A 49 7.07 -19.47 -9.20
C ALA A 49 6.06 -19.96 -10.26
N ALA A 50 6.45 -19.96 -11.53
CA ALA A 50 5.58 -20.42 -12.63
C ALA A 50 5.15 -21.89 -12.47
N ALA A 51 6.05 -22.77 -12.03
CA ALA A 51 5.70 -24.17 -11.79
C ALA A 51 4.73 -24.35 -10.62
N ALA A 52 4.85 -23.53 -9.58
CA ALA A 52 3.95 -23.56 -8.42
C ALA A 52 2.55 -23.05 -8.78
N GLU A 53 2.45 -21.97 -9.55
CA GLU A 53 1.19 -21.43 -10.05
C GLU A 53 0.45 -22.44 -10.93
N GLU A 54 1.12 -23.07 -11.90
CA GLU A 54 0.53 -24.11 -12.74
C GLU A 54 0.04 -25.31 -11.90
N TYR A 55 0.77 -25.69 -10.85
CA TYR A 55 0.33 -26.75 -9.95
C TYR A 55 -0.92 -26.37 -9.17
N ASP A 56 -0.98 -25.15 -8.65
CA ASP A 56 -2.13 -24.65 -7.88
C ASP A 56 -3.39 -24.51 -8.74
N GLU A 57 -3.27 -24.02 -9.98
CA GLU A 57 -4.37 -23.99 -10.95
C GLU A 57 -4.93 -25.40 -11.20
N LEU A 58 -4.06 -26.37 -11.52
CA LEU A 58 -4.49 -27.74 -11.80
C LEU A 58 -5.03 -28.45 -10.56
N LEU A 59 -4.51 -28.13 -9.37
CA LEU A 59 -4.99 -28.64 -8.09
C LEU A 59 -6.40 -28.12 -7.81
N TYR A 60 -6.62 -26.83 -7.98
CA TYR A 60 -7.92 -26.18 -7.80
C TYR A 60 -8.95 -26.73 -8.78
N ASP A 61 -8.64 -26.72 -10.08
CA ASP A 61 -9.55 -27.21 -11.12
C ASP A 61 -10.00 -28.66 -10.88
N ARG A 62 -9.10 -29.50 -10.36
CA ARG A 62 -9.39 -30.92 -10.20
C ARG A 62 -9.96 -31.29 -8.84
N TYR A 63 -9.55 -30.62 -7.77
CA TYR A 63 -9.85 -31.01 -6.40
C TYR A 63 -10.52 -29.93 -5.56
N ASP A 64 -10.67 -28.70 -6.08
CA ASP A 64 -11.22 -27.53 -5.36
C ASP A 64 -10.39 -27.21 -4.11
N GLU A 65 -9.08 -27.37 -4.21
CA GLU A 65 -8.10 -27.18 -3.14
C GLU A 65 -6.98 -26.25 -3.61
N VAL A 66 -6.38 -25.50 -2.70
CA VAL A 66 -5.28 -24.55 -2.95
C VAL A 66 -4.11 -24.80 -2.00
N THR A 67 -2.90 -24.38 -2.36
CA THR A 67 -1.77 -24.44 -1.43
C THR A 67 -1.77 -23.23 -0.50
N PRO A 68 -1.15 -23.34 0.70
CA PRO A 68 -1.04 -22.20 1.62
C PRO A 68 0.12 -21.25 1.26
N PHE A 69 0.74 -21.39 0.08
CA PHE A 69 1.90 -20.60 -0.32
C PHE A 69 1.48 -19.51 -1.30
N GLU A 70 1.92 -18.28 -1.04
CA GLU A 70 1.72 -17.16 -1.94
C GLU A 70 3.05 -16.76 -2.57
N ILE A 71 3.04 -16.51 -3.87
CA ILE A 71 4.20 -15.99 -4.60
C ILE A 71 4.19 -14.47 -4.43
N PRO A 72 5.25 -13.85 -3.86
CA PRO A 72 5.33 -12.41 -3.74
C PRO A 72 5.27 -11.77 -5.13
N ALA A 73 4.33 -10.84 -5.33
CA ALA A 73 4.35 -9.97 -6.50
C ALA A 73 5.58 -9.05 -6.44
N PRO A 74 6.24 -8.75 -7.57
CA PRO A 74 7.34 -7.80 -7.59
C PRO A 74 6.90 -6.45 -7.01
N GLU A 75 7.70 -5.90 -6.09
CA GLU A 75 7.35 -4.66 -5.36
C GLU A 75 7.36 -3.41 -6.25
N ASP A 76 8.03 -3.47 -7.41
CA ASP A 76 7.93 -2.44 -8.44
C ASP A 76 6.60 -2.65 -9.19
N GLY A 77 5.60 -1.85 -8.81
CA GLY A 77 4.25 -1.93 -9.36
C GLY A 77 4.27 -2.06 -10.88
N ALA A 78 3.50 -3.02 -11.41
CA ALA A 78 3.38 -3.21 -12.85
C ALA A 78 2.90 -1.91 -13.49
N PRO A 79 3.41 -1.54 -14.69
CA PRO A 79 2.88 -0.39 -15.40
C PRO A 79 1.39 -0.60 -15.68
N TYR A 80 0.57 0.40 -15.34
CA TYR A 80 -0.89 0.35 -15.53
C TYR A 80 -1.28 -0.16 -16.93
N THR A 81 -2.01 -1.28 -16.97
CA THR A 81 -2.45 -1.93 -18.22
C THR A 81 -3.95 -1.73 -18.52
N GLY A 82 -4.69 -1.10 -17.61
CA GLY A 82 -6.14 -0.88 -17.71
C GLY A 82 -6.58 0.21 -18.72
N PRO A 83 -7.88 0.54 -18.78
CA PRO A 83 -8.42 1.47 -19.77
C PRO A 83 -7.90 2.90 -19.57
N ALA A 84 -7.74 3.63 -20.67
CA ALA A 84 -7.29 5.02 -20.63
C ALA A 84 -8.26 5.97 -19.88
N GLU A 85 -9.55 5.60 -19.81
CA GLU A 85 -10.59 6.34 -19.10
C GLU A 85 -11.32 5.39 -18.12
N PRO A 86 -10.87 5.29 -16.86
CA PRO A 86 -11.52 4.43 -15.88
C PRO A 86 -12.85 5.02 -15.40
N ALA A 87 -13.85 4.16 -15.17
CA ALA A 87 -15.18 4.58 -14.73
C ALA A 87 -15.23 4.92 -13.23
N ALA A 88 -14.33 4.33 -12.44
CA ALA A 88 -14.19 4.55 -11.01
C ALA A 88 -12.72 4.35 -10.58
N PHE A 89 -12.36 4.86 -9.41
CA PHE A 89 -11.07 4.58 -8.77
C PHE A 89 -11.20 4.52 -7.25
N SER A 90 -10.29 3.81 -6.61
CA SER A 90 -10.15 3.69 -5.16
C SER A 90 -8.80 4.24 -4.71
N VAL A 91 -8.76 4.79 -3.50
CA VAL A 91 -7.55 5.33 -2.88
C VAL A 91 -7.33 4.66 -1.52
N LEU A 92 -6.12 4.17 -1.28
CA LEU A 92 -5.67 3.75 0.05
C LEU A 92 -4.54 4.65 0.51
N ILE A 93 -4.61 5.09 1.75
CA ILE A 93 -3.59 5.91 2.39
C ILE A 93 -3.09 5.16 3.62
N ARG A 94 -1.80 4.80 3.64
CA ARG A 94 -1.11 4.38 4.85
C ARG A 94 -0.39 5.60 5.40
N ARG A 95 -0.65 5.95 6.65
CA ARG A 95 0.07 6.97 7.41
C ARG A 95 0.66 6.30 8.63
N ASP A 96 1.98 6.33 8.75
CA ASP A 96 2.67 5.75 9.89
C ASP A 96 2.89 6.82 10.97
N TYR A 97 2.73 6.46 12.24
CA TYR A 97 2.92 7.38 13.36
C TYR A 97 3.76 6.73 14.46
N ALA A 98 4.71 7.49 14.99
CA ALA A 98 5.42 7.16 16.23
C ALA A 98 4.73 7.82 17.43
N VAL A 99 4.51 7.07 18.51
CA VAL A 99 4.03 7.64 19.78
C VAL A 99 5.22 8.18 20.57
N VAL A 100 5.47 9.48 20.46
CA VAL A 100 6.64 10.14 21.07
C VAL A 100 6.35 10.79 22.42
N GLU A 101 5.08 11.15 22.67
CA GLU A 101 4.64 11.67 23.97
C GLU A 101 3.45 10.87 24.54
N PRO A 102 3.68 9.63 25.05
CA PRO A 102 2.65 8.78 25.64
C PRO A 102 1.76 9.48 26.69
N PRO A 103 2.30 10.30 27.61
CA PRO A 103 1.46 10.99 28.60
C PRO A 103 0.50 12.01 27.96
N ARG A 104 0.91 12.66 26.87
CA ARG A 104 0.07 13.61 26.14
C ARG A 104 -1.08 12.87 25.45
N LEU A 105 -0.78 11.74 24.81
CA LEU A 105 -1.75 10.89 24.14
C LEU A 105 -2.85 10.42 25.11
N ILE A 106 -2.44 9.89 26.27
CA ILE A 106 -3.37 9.44 27.32
C ILE A 106 -4.21 10.60 27.84
N ALA A 107 -3.60 11.76 28.12
CA ALA A 107 -4.32 12.92 28.62
C ALA A 107 -5.34 13.49 27.61
N GLN A 108 -5.09 13.35 26.30
CA GLN A 108 -6.08 13.70 25.27
C GLN A 108 -7.26 12.74 25.27
N ALA A 109 -6.99 11.43 25.32
CA ALA A 109 -8.03 10.42 25.36
C ALA A 109 -8.91 10.54 26.63
N GLU A 110 -8.31 10.82 27.79
CA GLU A 110 -9.03 11.15 29.04
C GLU A 110 -9.95 12.37 28.90
N ARG A 111 -9.51 13.41 28.17
CA ARG A 111 -10.36 14.57 27.89
C ARG A 111 -11.55 14.20 27.03
N VAL A 112 -11.36 13.39 25.99
CA VAL A 112 -12.44 12.91 25.11
C VAL A 112 -13.45 12.08 25.91
N ALA A 113 -12.98 11.08 26.65
CA ALA A 113 -13.84 10.22 27.46
C ALA A 113 -14.55 10.93 28.63
N ALA A 114 -14.01 12.06 29.10
CA ALA A 114 -14.73 12.89 30.06
C ALA A 114 -15.93 13.64 29.45
N HIS A 115 -15.92 13.87 28.14
CA HIS A 115 -16.98 14.59 27.42
C HIS A 115 -17.99 13.65 26.75
N ASP A 116 -17.58 12.42 26.41
CA ASP A 116 -18.46 11.38 25.88
C ASP A 116 -18.72 10.29 26.94
N ARG A 117 -20.00 10.06 27.26
CA ARG A 117 -20.42 9.07 28.26
C ARG A 117 -20.33 7.62 27.77
N ASP A 118 -20.23 7.42 26.45
CA ASP A 118 -20.12 6.10 25.83
C ASP A 118 -18.66 5.72 25.50
N ALA A 119 -17.73 6.68 25.59
CA ALA A 119 -16.29 6.45 25.44
C ALA A 119 -15.69 5.83 26.72
N GLU A 120 -15.66 4.50 26.78
CA GLU A 120 -14.96 3.78 27.85
C GLU A 120 -13.44 3.75 27.58
N LEU A 121 -12.68 4.42 28.43
CA LEU A 121 -11.23 4.19 28.49
C LEU A 121 -10.94 2.91 29.26
N ASP A 122 -10.46 1.89 28.57
CA ASP A 122 -9.79 0.79 29.26
C ASP A 122 -8.47 1.30 29.84
N HIS A 123 -8.46 1.56 31.15
CA HIS A 123 -7.31 2.11 31.86
C HIS A 123 -6.13 1.13 31.90
N ASP A 124 -6.35 -0.17 31.64
CA ASP A 124 -5.28 -1.17 31.50
C ASP A 124 -4.69 -1.18 30.07
N GLY A 125 -5.35 -0.52 29.12
CA GLY A 125 -4.97 -0.45 27.71
C GLY A 125 -3.84 0.54 27.38
N GLY A 126 -3.44 1.41 28.31
CA GLY A 126 -2.34 2.37 28.12
C GLY A 126 -2.48 3.23 26.86
N THR A 127 -1.40 3.41 26.10
CA THR A 127 -1.43 4.17 24.83
C THR A 127 -2.31 3.53 23.76
N ALA A 128 -2.47 2.21 23.76
CA ALA A 128 -3.33 1.51 22.81
C ALA A 128 -4.82 1.81 23.06
N GLY A 129 -5.24 1.82 24.33
CA GLY A 129 -6.58 2.26 24.73
C GLY A 129 -6.82 3.72 24.38
N ALA A 130 -5.82 4.59 24.59
CA ALA A 130 -5.90 6.00 24.22
C ALA A 130 -6.08 6.21 22.70
N LEU A 131 -5.36 5.45 21.86
CA LEU A 131 -5.56 5.47 20.41
C LEU A 131 -6.98 5.03 20.03
N GLY A 132 -7.50 3.96 20.64
CA GLY A 132 -8.86 3.50 20.38
C GLY A 132 -9.93 4.57 20.64
N VAL A 133 -9.78 5.34 21.72
CA VAL A 133 -10.69 6.46 22.02
C VAL A 133 -10.54 7.62 21.04
N LEU A 134 -9.31 8.00 20.68
CA LEU A 134 -9.10 9.10 19.72
C LEU A 134 -9.63 8.77 18.32
N PHE A 135 -9.38 7.57 17.81
CA PHE A 135 -9.90 7.12 16.50
C PHE A 135 -11.39 6.75 16.53
N GLY A 136 -12.00 6.67 17.72
CA GLY A 136 -13.45 6.57 17.87
C GLY A 136 -14.17 7.92 17.83
N GLU A 137 -13.52 8.98 18.31
CA GLU A 137 -14.08 10.35 18.35
C GLU A 137 -13.73 11.19 17.12
N TYR A 138 -12.50 11.10 16.64
CA TYR A 138 -11.98 11.99 15.59
C TYR A 138 -11.86 11.27 14.25
N GLU A 139 -12.13 12.02 13.17
CA GLU A 139 -11.89 11.53 11.82
C GLU A 139 -10.38 11.34 11.57
N PRO A 140 -9.97 10.33 10.78
CA PRO A 140 -8.55 10.09 10.50
C PRO A 140 -7.81 11.31 9.92
N ASP A 141 -8.47 12.12 9.09
CA ASP A 141 -7.88 13.34 8.52
C ASP A 141 -7.76 14.46 9.56
N GLU A 142 -8.67 14.51 10.54
CA GLU A 142 -8.54 15.43 11.66
C GLU A 142 -7.33 15.04 12.52
N ILE A 143 -7.13 13.74 12.81
CA ILE A 143 -5.94 13.26 13.51
C ILE A 143 -4.67 13.59 12.72
N ALA A 144 -4.69 13.37 11.40
CA ALA A 144 -3.56 13.70 10.54
C ALA A 144 -3.23 15.20 10.50
N SER A 145 -4.21 16.10 10.62
CA SER A 145 -3.91 17.55 10.62
C SER A 145 -3.27 18.07 11.91
N ARG A 146 -3.45 17.36 13.03
CA ARG A 146 -3.00 17.80 14.37
C ARG A 146 -2.36 16.68 15.19
N TYR A 147 -1.66 15.76 14.53
CA TYR A 147 -1.02 14.60 15.17
C TYR A 147 -0.08 14.98 16.33
N LYS A 148 0.62 16.11 16.23
CA LYS A 148 1.49 16.67 17.30
C LYS A 148 0.72 17.00 18.59
N GLU A 149 -0.55 17.38 18.50
CA GLU A 149 -1.40 17.66 19.68
C GLU A 149 -1.76 16.39 20.45
N PHE A 150 -1.68 15.24 19.79
CA PHE A 150 -1.89 13.91 20.36
C PHE A 150 -0.60 13.27 20.86
N GLY A 151 0.55 13.93 20.71
CA GLY A 151 1.84 13.37 21.12
C GLY A 151 2.36 12.31 20.14
N LEU A 152 1.93 12.41 18.89
CA LEU A 152 2.40 11.60 17.77
C LEU A 152 3.45 12.37 16.98
N GLU A 153 4.31 11.64 16.29
CA GLU A 153 5.22 12.11 15.26
C GLU A 153 4.93 11.34 13.97
N GLU A 154 4.93 12.03 12.84
CA GLU A 154 4.63 11.44 11.53
C GLU A 154 5.84 10.63 11.02
N GLY A 155 5.57 9.40 10.63
CA GLY A 155 6.53 8.52 9.97
C GLY A 155 6.37 8.59 8.45
N ASP A 156 6.74 7.51 7.77
CA ASP A 156 6.52 7.41 6.33
C ASP A 156 5.01 7.29 6.02
N SER A 157 4.65 7.65 4.79
CA SER A 157 3.30 7.42 4.28
C SER A 157 3.35 6.87 2.86
N THR A 158 2.33 6.09 2.52
CA THR A 158 2.16 5.58 1.17
C THR A 158 0.72 5.80 0.71
N LEU A 159 0.57 6.29 -0.52
CA LEU A 159 -0.71 6.47 -1.21
C LEU A 159 -0.76 5.50 -2.39
N TRP A 160 -1.80 4.66 -2.44
CA TRP A 160 -2.12 3.82 -3.60
C TRP A 160 -3.38 4.31 -4.26
N ILE A 161 -3.36 4.39 -5.60
CA ILE A 161 -4.53 4.67 -6.42
C ILE A 161 -4.77 3.47 -7.32
N ALA A 162 -5.95 2.87 -7.27
CA ALA A 162 -6.34 1.75 -8.12
C ALA A 162 -7.55 2.12 -8.97
N ALA A 163 -7.48 1.87 -10.28
CA ALA A 163 -8.57 2.12 -11.21
C ALA A 163 -9.49 0.91 -11.32
N SER A 164 -10.76 1.16 -11.63
CA SER A 164 -11.77 0.13 -11.93
C SER A 164 -12.50 0.46 -13.23
N GLU A 165 -12.72 -0.57 -14.07
CA GLU A 165 -13.51 -0.44 -15.29
C GLU A 165 -15.01 -0.36 -14.99
N GLU A 166 -15.45 -0.99 -13.90
CA GLU A 166 -16.84 -1.07 -13.49
C GLU A 166 -17.12 -0.21 -12.26
N MET A 167 -18.31 0.39 -12.22
CA MET A 167 -18.78 1.16 -11.08
C MET A 167 -19.40 0.22 -10.06
N ALA A 168 -18.80 0.13 -8.88
CA ALA A 168 -19.22 -0.81 -7.84
C ALA A 168 -20.63 -0.52 -7.31
N GLU A 169 -21.35 -1.57 -6.94
CA GLU A 169 -22.71 -1.49 -6.41
C GLU A 169 -22.72 -0.85 -4.99
N PRO A 170 -23.85 -0.28 -4.54
CA PRO A 170 -23.96 0.28 -3.20
C PRO A 170 -23.60 -0.74 -2.11
N GLY A 171 -22.59 -0.43 -1.30
CA GLY A 171 -22.09 -1.29 -0.22
C GLY A 171 -20.84 -2.09 -0.56
N GLU A 172 -20.53 -2.29 -1.85
CA GLU A 172 -19.28 -2.95 -2.27
C GLU A 172 -18.05 -2.09 -1.98
N TRP A 173 -18.23 -0.77 -1.98
CA TRP A 173 -17.22 0.22 -1.56
C TRP A 173 -16.77 0.07 -0.10
N LEU A 174 -17.53 -0.64 0.74
CA LEU A 174 -17.23 -0.82 2.16
C LEU A 174 -16.41 -2.08 2.46
N GLY A 175 -16.15 -2.93 1.45
CA GLY A 175 -15.21 -4.05 1.54
C GLY A 175 -13.76 -3.58 1.55
N SER A 176 -12.78 -4.50 1.68
CA SER A 176 -11.35 -4.15 1.54
C SER A 176 -11.04 -3.84 0.07
N PRO A 177 -10.85 -2.57 -0.33
CA PRO A 177 -10.73 -2.18 -1.73
C PRO A 177 -9.37 -2.56 -2.34
N PHE A 178 -8.46 -3.13 -1.54
CA PHE A 178 -7.14 -3.62 -1.95
C PHE A 178 -6.90 -5.08 -1.56
N GLY A 179 -7.92 -5.78 -1.03
CA GLY A 179 -7.78 -7.20 -0.68
C GLY A 179 -7.65 -8.13 -1.88
N HIS A 180 -8.13 -7.69 -3.06
CA HIS A 180 -8.14 -8.45 -4.31
C HIS A 180 -7.67 -7.61 -5.50
N THR A 181 -7.04 -6.46 -5.25
CA THR A 181 -6.66 -5.54 -6.33
C THR A 181 -5.43 -6.07 -7.03
N ASP A 182 -5.61 -6.41 -8.30
CA ASP A 182 -4.53 -6.79 -9.20
C ASP A 182 -3.49 -5.64 -9.25
N PRO A 183 -2.20 -5.90 -8.97
CA PRO A 183 -1.13 -4.92 -9.11
C PRO A 183 -1.11 -4.19 -10.46
N GLU A 184 -1.60 -4.81 -11.54
CA GLU A 184 -1.71 -4.18 -12.87
C GLU A 184 -2.73 -3.02 -12.94
N HIS A 185 -3.66 -2.97 -12.00
CA HIS A 185 -4.70 -1.93 -11.93
C HIS A 185 -4.35 -0.78 -10.98
N VAL A 186 -3.17 -0.83 -10.35
CA VAL A 186 -2.64 0.28 -9.55
C VAL A 186 -2.14 1.36 -10.51
N LEU A 187 -2.84 2.49 -10.52
CA LEU A 187 -2.52 3.64 -11.33
C LEU A 187 -1.21 4.29 -10.86
N HIS A 188 -1.07 4.50 -9.55
CA HIS A 188 0.12 5.10 -8.95
C HIS A 188 0.31 4.67 -7.48
N ARG A 189 1.59 4.53 -7.09
CA ARG A 189 2.05 4.46 -5.71
C ARG A 189 2.93 5.67 -5.42
N PHE A 190 2.60 6.43 -4.37
CA PHE A 190 3.46 7.50 -3.86
C PHE A 190 3.96 7.10 -2.49
N ASP A 191 5.27 7.00 -2.35
CA ASP A 191 5.93 6.80 -1.06
C ASP A 191 6.52 8.15 -0.63
N VAL A 192 6.09 8.65 0.53
CA VAL A 192 6.58 9.89 1.13
C VAL A 192 7.29 9.52 2.42
N SER A 193 8.56 9.88 2.53
CA SER A 193 9.33 9.63 3.75
C SER A 193 9.48 10.91 4.56
N SER A 194 9.17 10.83 5.87
CA SER A 194 9.22 12.01 6.75
C SER A 194 10.64 12.56 6.92
N VAL A 195 11.67 11.75 6.67
CA VAL A 195 13.08 12.18 6.71
C VAL A 195 13.43 13.13 5.56
N PHE A 196 12.71 13.07 4.44
CA PHE A 196 13.00 13.87 3.25
C PHE A 196 12.08 15.09 3.09
N ASP A 197 10.98 15.17 3.85
CA ASP A 197 10.01 16.28 3.78
C ASP A 197 10.49 17.51 4.56
N GLU A 198 11.28 17.33 5.64
CA GLU A 198 11.84 18.44 6.44
C GLU A 198 12.80 19.37 5.67
N GLU A 199 13.31 18.96 4.50
CA GLU A 199 14.21 19.79 3.68
C GLU A 199 13.46 20.74 2.72
N ALA A 200 12.15 20.55 2.49
CA ALA A 200 11.39 21.33 1.50
C ALA A 200 10.83 22.67 2.03
N ASP A 201 10.66 22.81 3.35
CA ASP A 201 10.04 23.98 3.99
C ASP A 201 10.98 25.21 4.14
N GLY A 202 12.20 25.15 3.59
CA GLY A 202 13.26 26.15 3.80
C GLY A 202 13.41 27.23 2.72
N PHE A 203 12.62 27.20 1.65
CA PHE A 203 12.77 28.14 0.52
C PHE A 203 11.45 28.81 0.16
N ASP A 204 11.27 30.04 0.65
CA ASP A 204 10.75 31.23 -0.04
C ASP A 204 9.87 32.10 0.86
N GLU A 205 10.39 33.29 1.22
CA GLU A 205 9.70 34.59 1.11
C GLU A 205 10.65 35.70 1.65
N ASP A 206 11.66 36.06 0.86
CA ASP A 206 12.29 37.39 0.91
C ASP A 206 12.14 38.01 -0.49
N GLU A 207 10.93 38.46 -0.85
CA GLU A 207 10.71 39.36 -1.98
C GLU A 207 10.38 40.76 -1.47
N ASP A 208 11.45 41.56 -1.39
CA ASP A 208 11.59 42.96 -1.80
C ASP A 208 10.51 44.00 -1.44
N GLU A 209 10.92 44.92 -0.56
CA GLU A 209 10.28 46.21 -0.27
C GLU A 209 10.20 47.10 -1.53
N ASP A 210 9.00 47.31 -2.07
CA ASP A 210 8.73 48.33 -3.11
C ASP A 210 8.36 49.68 -2.48
N GLU A 211 9.36 50.53 -2.22
CA GLU A 211 9.18 51.97 -2.00
C GLU A 211 9.17 52.70 -3.35
N GLY A 212 8.01 53.19 -3.75
CA GLY A 212 7.84 53.90 -5.02
C GLY A 212 8.47 55.29 -5.07
N GLU A 213 8.97 55.69 -6.25
CA GLU A 213 8.79 57.06 -6.74
C GLU A 213 8.74 57.13 -8.28
N SER A 214 7.82 57.97 -8.75
CA SER A 214 7.41 58.26 -10.13
C SER A 214 8.48 58.85 -11.05
N VAL A 215 8.47 58.52 -12.36
CA VAL A 215 8.40 59.47 -13.51
C VAL A 215 7.83 58.75 -14.78
N THR A 216 6.88 59.41 -15.44
CA THR A 216 6.11 59.04 -16.65
C THR A 216 6.88 59.25 -18.01
N PRO A 217 6.25 59.18 -19.21
CA PRO A 217 6.06 57.99 -20.06
C PRO A 217 6.61 58.18 -21.51
N GLY A 218 6.74 57.11 -22.33
CA GLY A 218 7.06 57.33 -23.75
C GLY A 218 7.14 56.11 -24.68
N LEU A 219 6.09 55.95 -25.50
CA LEU A 219 6.02 55.40 -26.88
C LEU A 219 6.44 53.94 -27.20
N THR A 220 5.43 53.14 -27.52
CA THR A 220 5.38 51.99 -28.47
C THR A 220 5.79 52.36 -29.91
N PRO A 221 5.82 51.43 -30.90
CA PRO A 221 6.44 50.09 -30.96
C PRO A 221 7.16 49.87 -32.34
N ALA A 222 7.79 48.70 -32.55
CA ALA A 222 7.83 47.96 -33.83
C ALA A 222 8.34 46.54 -33.60
#